data_AF-A0A2G2IJU2-F1
#
_entry.id   AF-A0A2G2IJU2-F1
#
_cell.length_a   1.000
_cell.length_b   1.000
_cell.length_c   1.000
_cell.angle_alpha   90.00
_cell.angle_beta   90.00
_cell.angle_gamma   90.00
#
_symmetry.space_group_name_H-M   'P 1'
#
loop_
_entity.id
_entity.type
_entity.pdbx_description
1 polymer ?
#
loop_
_entity_poly.entity_id
_entity_poly.type
_entity_poly.pdbx_seq_one_letter_code
_entity_poly.pdbx_strand_id
1 'polypeptide(L)'
;MLGFHISRVRGTSMSPRIPEGSYVLVNCWRSSLSVKPGQIIKIRHSRYGDIIKTLAHIDDQGFLWLRGEHKSSVSMLDMGPIKHKQVIGIVWFIIRSIPKITSEAAS
;
A
#
# COMPACT_ATOMS: atom_id res chain seq x y z
N MET A 1 12.30 -3.60 -11.28
CA MET A 1 13.17 -3.81 -10.09
C MET A 1 13.17 -5.30 -9.79
N LEU A 2 14.35 -5.89 -9.57
CA LEU A 2 14.48 -7.29 -9.14
C LEU A 2 14.88 -7.30 -7.65
N GLY A 3 14.47 -8.32 -6.91
CA GLY A 3 14.86 -8.52 -5.50
C GLY A 3 13.88 -7.98 -4.48
N PHE A 4 14.42 -7.53 -3.35
CA PHE A 4 13.67 -6.95 -2.25
C PHE A 4 13.97 -5.46 -2.11
N HIS A 5 12.98 -4.72 -1.61
CA HIS A 5 13.13 -3.29 -1.34
C HIS A 5 12.45 -2.93 -0.02
N ILE A 6 13.16 -2.19 0.83
CA ILE A 6 12.60 -1.66 2.08
C ILE A 6 12.07 -0.25 1.83
N SER A 7 10.83 0.03 2.23
CA SER A 7 10.23 1.37 2.14
C SER A 7 9.73 1.83 3.49
N ARG A 8 10.02 3.07 3.87
CA ARG A 8 9.37 3.72 5.01
C ARG A 8 7.97 4.17 4.59
N VAL A 9 6.96 3.86 5.40
CA VAL A 9 5.58 4.27 5.20
C VAL A 9 5.42 5.70 5.69
N ARG A 10 4.87 6.55 4.82
CA ARG A 10 4.52 7.94 5.09
C ARG A 10 3.00 8.12 4.94
N GLY A 11 2.44 8.98 5.77
CA GLY A 11 0.99 9.21 5.85
C GLY A 11 0.21 8.08 6.51
N THR A 12 -1.08 8.34 6.71
CA THR A 12 -1.95 7.54 7.59
C THR A 12 -2.89 6.58 6.85
N SER A 13 -2.87 6.55 5.51
CA SER A 13 -3.89 5.86 4.71
C SER A 13 -3.97 4.33 4.92
N MET A 14 -2.91 3.73 5.46
CA MET A 14 -2.86 2.30 5.80
C MET A 14 -3.04 2.04 7.31
N SER A 15 -3.19 3.08 8.13
CA SER A 15 -3.46 2.96 9.56
C SER A 15 -4.88 2.38 9.80
N PRO A 16 -5.12 1.59 10.85
CA PRO A 16 -4.17 1.12 11.86
C PRO A 16 -3.33 -0.08 11.41
N ARG A 17 -3.63 -0.67 10.23
CA ARG A 17 -2.96 -1.89 9.75
C ARG A 17 -1.46 -1.69 9.52
N ILE A 18 -1.04 -0.54 9.02
CA ILE A 18 0.37 -0.13 8.95
C ILE A 18 0.46 1.32 9.43
N PRO A 19 0.89 1.55 10.69
CA PRO A 19 1.07 2.91 11.21
C PRO A 19 2.10 3.69 10.39
N GLU A 20 1.93 5.01 10.36
CA GLU A 20 2.94 5.89 9.79
C GLU A 20 4.31 5.68 10.49
N GLY A 21 5.39 5.80 9.72
CA GLY A 21 6.74 5.57 10.21
C GLY A 21 7.18 4.10 10.20
N SER A 22 6.25 3.15 10.00
CA SER A 22 6.59 1.73 9.81
C SER A 22 7.48 1.53 8.59
N TYR A 23 8.18 0.40 8.54
CA TYR A 23 8.91 -0.03 7.35
C TYR A 23 8.26 -1.27 6.75
N VAL A 24 8.26 -1.38 5.42
CA VAL A 24 7.75 -2.55 4.70
C VAL A 24 8.85 -3.16 3.84
N LEU A 25 8.95 -4.49 3.86
CA LEU A 25 9.74 -5.27 2.93
C LEU A 25 8.87 -5.63 1.73
N VAL A 26 9.25 -5.14 0.55
CA VAL A 26 8.54 -5.39 -0.71
C VAL A 26 9.30 -6.44 -1.51
N ASN A 27 8.61 -7.51 -1.90
CA ASN A 27 9.11 -8.51 -2.84
C ASN A 27 8.77 -8.07 -4.27
N CYS A 28 9.78 -7.66 -5.03
CA CYS A 28 9.63 -7.18 -6.41
C CYS A 28 9.58 -8.32 -7.44
N TRP A 29 10.01 -9.53 -7.09
CA TRP A 29 9.95 -10.70 -7.99
C TRP A 29 8.53 -11.21 -8.22
N ARG A 30 7.60 -10.92 -7.29
CA ARG A 30 6.21 -11.41 -7.32
C ARG A 30 5.18 -10.37 -7.81
N SER A 31 5.62 -9.31 -8.49
CA SER A 31 4.79 -8.12 -8.71
C SER A 31 3.61 -8.30 -9.67
N SER A 32 3.74 -9.05 -10.77
CA SER A 32 2.65 -9.10 -11.78
C SER A 32 1.86 -10.42 -11.84
N LEU A 33 2.48 -11.58 -11.58
CA LEU A 33 1.81 -12.90 -11.72
C LEU A 33 1.19 -13.46 -10.43
N SER A 34 1.43 -12.85 -9.26
CA SER A 34 1.05 -13.44 -7.97
C SER A 34 0.14 -12.56 -7.12
N VAL A 35 -0.40 -11.49 -7.70
CA VAL A 35 -1.24 -10.53 -6.98
C VAL A 35 -2.62 -11.13 -6.73
N LYS A 36 -3.08 -11.08 -5.49
CA LYS A 36 -4.37 -11.63 -5.05
C LYS A 36 -5.09 -10.65 -4.12
N PRO A 37 -6.44 -10.59 -4.15
CA PRO A 37 -7.21 -9.83 -3.18
C PRO A 37 -6.77 -10.07 -1.73
N GLY A 38 -6.77 -9.01 -0.93
CA GLY A 38 -6.32 -8.99 0.47
C GLY A 38 -4.83 -8.70 0.68
N GLN A 39 -4.00 -8.86 -0.37
CA GLN A 39 -2.58 -8.51 -0.30
C GLN A 39 -2.36 -7.00 -0.28
N ILE A 40 -1.31 -6.57 0.41
CA ILE A 40 -0.82 -5.19 0.35
C ILE A 40 0.25 -5.13 -0.72
N ILE A 41 0.10 -4.22 -1.67
CA ILE A 41 1.00 -4.08 -2.81
C ILE A 41 1.55 -2.66 -2.89
N LYS A 42 2.80 -2.56 -3.35
CA LYS A 42 3.40 -1.29 -3.74
C LYS A 42 3.16 -1.08 -5.23
N ILE A 43 2.62 0.08 -5.59
CA ILE A 43 2.38 0.49 -6.96
C ILE A 43 3.03 1.84 -7.26
N ARG A 44 3.27 2.09 -8.55
CA ARG A 44 3.54 3.43 -9.08
C ARG A 44 2.27 4.00 -9.70
N HIS A 45 1.59 4.86 -8.95
CA HIS A 45 0.43 5.58 -9.42
C HIS A 45 0.86 6.82 -10.21
N SER A 46 0.18 7.13 -11.32
CA SER A 46 0.48 8.32 -12.15
C SER A 46 0.32 9.63 -11.37
N ARG A 47 -0.76 9.74 -10.60
CA ARG A 47 -1.07 10.91 -9.75
C ARG A 47 -0.39 10.93 -8.37
N TYR A 48 -0.32 9.80 -7.67
CA TYR A 48 0.10 9.74 -6.26
C TYR A 48 1.54 9.24 -6.06
N GLY A 49 2.23 8.89 -7.14
CA GLY A 49 3.58 8.33 -7.08
C GLY A 49 3.63 6.92 -6.50
N ASP A 50 4.72 6.61 -5.81
CA ASP A 50 4.93 5.31 -5.17
C ASP A 50 4.09 5.20 -3.89
N ILE A 51 3.04 4.37 -3.92
CA ILE A 51 2.12 4.16 -2.79
C ILE A 51 1.95 2.69 -2.45
N ILE A 52 1.58 2.40 -1.20
CA ILE A 52 1.13 1.07 -0.78
C ILE A 52 -0.37 1.09 -0.49
N LYS A 53 -1.09 0.06 -0.97
CA LYS A 53 -2.53 -0.12 -0.77
C LYS A 53 -2.88 -1.60 -0.70
N THR A 54 -4.04 -1.91 -0.13
CA THR A 54 -4.60 -3.26 -0.13
C THR A 54 -5.35 -3.51 -1.43
N LEU A 55 -5.04 -4.61 -2.12
CA LEU A 55 -5.81 -5.07 -3.27
C LEU A 55 -7.18 -5.55 -2.80
N ALA A 56 -8.24 -4.86 -3.20
CA ALA A 56 -9.60 -5.18 -2.80
C ALA A 56 -10.21 -6.26 -3.71
N HIS A 57 -10.13 -6.05 -5.02
CA HIS A 57 -10.57 -7.03 -6.02
C HIS A 57 -9.82 -6.81 -7.35
N ILE A 58 -9.94 -7.80 -8.23
CA ILE A 58 -9.50 -7.73 -9.62
C ILE A 58 -10.78 -7.82 -10.45
N ASP A 59 -11.01 -6.90 -11.37
CA ASP A 59 -12.19 -6.93 -12.23
C ASP A 59 -12.04 -7.88 -13.43
N ASP A 60 -13.10 -8.04 -14.20
CA ASP A 60 -13.14 -8.95 -15.35
C ASP A 60 -12.18 -8.55 -16.48
N GLN A 61 -11.69 -7.30 -16.47
CA GLN A 61 -10.69 -6.80 -17.42
C GLN A 61 -9.25 -6.94 -16.89
N GLY A 62 -9.08 -7.50 -15.69
CA GLY A 62 -7.79 -7.66 -15.04
C GLY A 62 -7.23 -6.37 -14.43
N PHE A 63 -8.06 -5.33 -14.24
CA PHE A 63 -7.62 -4.16 -13.48
C PHE A 63 -7.68 -4.45 -11.98
N LEU A 64 -6.69 -3.89 -11.29
CA LEU A 64 -6.51 -4.01 -9.86
C LEU A 64 -7.19 -2.83 -9.17
N TRP A 65 -8.16 -3.10 -8.31
CA TRP A 65 -8.86 -2.08 -7.54
C TRP A 65 -8.33 -2.07 -6.10
N LEU A 66 -7.74 -0.95 -5.70
CA LEU A 66 -7.00 -0.84 -4.44
C LEU A 66 -7.73 0.04 -3.45
N ARG A 67 -7.58 -0.25 -2.15
CA ARG A 67 -8.12 0.55 -1.05
C ARG A 67 -7.07 0.87 0.00
N GLY A 68 -7.27 1.98 0.71
CA GLY A 68 -6.62 2.18 2.00
C GLY A 68 -7.33 1.39 3.10
N GLU A 69 -6.70 1.37 4.27
CA GLU A 69 -7.23 0.76 5.49
C GLU A 69 -7.75 1.82 6.48
N HIS A 70 -7.41 3.09 6.26
CA HIS A 70 -7.92 4.21 7.03
C HIS A 70 -9.12 4.87 6.35
N LYS A 71 -10.07 5.38 7.14
CA LYS A 71 -11.31 6.05 6.63
C LYS A 71 -11.02 7.28 5.77
N SER A 72 -9.94 8.01 6.07
CA SER A 72 -9.52 9.19 5.29
C SER A 72 -8.65 8.85 4.07
N SER A 73 -8.47 7.56 3.74
CA SER A 73 -7.79 7.20 2.51
C SER A 73 -8.58 7.69 1.31
N VAL A 74 -7.85 8.09 0.25
CA VAL A 74 -8.40 8.21 -1.10
C VAL A 74 -9.25 6.99 -1.43
N SER A 75 -10.45 7.24 -1.96
CA SER A 75 -11.42 6.20 -2.28
C SER A 75 -10.94 5.34 -3.46
N MET A 76 -11.51 4.15 -3.62
CA MET A 76 -11.20 3.29 -4.77
C MET A 76 -11.54 3.99 -6.09
N LEU A 77 -12.65 4.73 -6.14
CA LEU A 77 -13.12 5.43 -7.33
C LEU A 77 -12.20 6.60 -7.71
N ASP A 78 -11.76 7.39 -6.73
CA ASP A 78 -10.85 8.52 -6.96
C ASP A 78 -9.42 8.08 -7.34
N MET A 79 -9.03 6.87 -6.94
CA MET A 79 -7.77 6.26 -7.35
C MET A 79 -7.89 5.63 -8.74
N GLY A 80 -9.04 5.03 -9.02
CA GLY A 80 -9.32 4.38 -10.29
C GLY A 80 -8.58 3.04 -10.46
N PRO A 81 -8.75 2.41 -11.63
CA PRO A 81 -8.22 1.09 -11.92
C PRO A 81 -6.69 1.13 -12.09
N ILE A 82 -6.01 0.12 -11.54
CA ILE A 82 -4.54 0.00 -11.62
C ILE A 82 -4.16 -1.16 -12.54
N LYS A 83 -3.26 -0.89 -13.49
CA LYS A 83 -2.72 -1.93 -14.39
C LYS A 83 -1.65 -2.76 -13.68
N HIS A 84 -1.54 -4.05 -14.00
CA HIS A 84 -0.48 -4.93 -13.48
C HIS A 84 0.94 -4.35 -13.67
N LYS A 85 1.18 -3.63 -14.78
CA LYS A 85 2.47 -2.97 -15.05
C LYS A 85 2.85 -1.85 -14.06
N GLN A 86 1.87 -1.34 -13.31
CA GLN A 86 2.10 -0.34 -12.27
C GLN A 86 2.47 -0.98 -10.93
N VAL A 87 2.36 -2.31 -10.80
CA VAL A 87 2.75 -3.01 -9.58
C VAL A 87 4.28 -3.14 -9.51
N ILE A 88 4.84 -2.59 -8.44
CA ILE A 88 6.27 -2.69 -8.13
C ILE A 88 6.56 -4.01 -7.42
N GLY A 89 5.69 -4.40 -6.48
CA GLY A 89 5.86 -5.63 -5.71
C GLY A 89 4.82 -5.81 -4.61
N ILE A 90 4.87 -6.96 -3.96
CA ILE A 90 3.97 -7.32 -2.85
C ILE A 90 4.68 -7.04 -1.53
N VAL A 91 4.00 -6.43 -0.57
CA VAL A 91 4.50 -6.28 0.80
C VAL A 91 4.50 -7.66 1.45
N TRP A 92 5.69 -8.15 1.79
CA TRP A 92 5.88 -9.46 2.40
C TRP A 92 6.00 -9.38 3.92
N PHE A 93 6.61 -8.31 4.43
CA PHE A 93 6.81 -8.13 5.86
C PHE A 93 6.62 -6.67 6.27
N ILE A 94 6.11 -6.44 7.48
CA ILE A 94 5.86 -5.11 8.05
C ILE A 94 6.59 -5.03 9.39
N ILE A 95 7.53 -4.08 9.47
CA ILE A 95 8.16 -3.67 10.72
C ILE A 95 7.35 -2.48 11.24
N ARG A 96 6.45 -2.73 12.20
CA ARG A 96 5.54 -1.71 12.71
C ARG A 96 6.33 -0.66 13.50
N SER A 97 6.09 0.61 13.21
CA SER A 97 6.51 1.67 14.13
C SER A 97 5.62 1.66 15.35
N ILE A 98 6.22 1.90 16.50
CA ILE A 98 5.49 2.25 17.72
C ILE A 98 4.97 3.67 17.49
N PRO A 99 3.65 3.92 17.58
CA PRO A 99 3.14 5.28 17.53
C PRO A 99 3.74 6.03 18.72
N LYS A 100 4.40 7.16 18.46
CA LYS A 100 4.78 8.06 19.53
C LYS A 100 3.48 8.56 20.15
N ILE A 101 3.30 8.34 21.45
CA ILE A 101 2.25 9.01 22.20
C ILE A 101 2.68 10.47 22.24
N THR A 102 2.24 11.27 21.28
CA THR A 102 2.42 12.72 21.37
C THR A 102 1.44 13.20 22.42
N SER A 103 1.96 13.79 23.50
CA SER A 103 1.17 14.46 24.54
C SER A 103 0.51 15.70 23.94
N GLU A 104 -0.60 15.52 23.24
CA GLU A 104 -1.52 16.59 22.81
C GLU A 104 -2.90 16.27 23.37
N ALA A 105 -2.97 16.26 24.70
CA ALA A 105 -4.21 16.25 25.47
C ALA A 105 -3.98 16.98 26.80
N ALA A 106 -3.46 18.21 26.71
CA ALA A 106 -3.39 19.16 27.81
C ALA A 106 -3.25 20.57 27.23
N SER A 107 -4.32 21.08 26.63
CA SER A 107 -4.52 22.51 26.36
C SER A 107 -6.01 22.77 26.27
#